data_AF-A0AAW8KYY7-F1
#
_entry.id   AF-A0AAW8KYY7-F1
#
_cell.length_a   1.000
_cell.length_b   1.000
_cell.length_c   1.000
_cell.angle_alpha   90.00
_cell.angle_beta   90.00
_cell.angle_gamma   90.00
#
_symmetry.space_group_name_H-M   'P 1'
#
loop_
_entity.id
_entity.type
_entity.pdbx_description
1 polymer ?
#
loop_
_entity_poly.entity_id
_entity_poly.type
_entity_poly.pdbx_seq_one_letter_code
_entity_poly.pdbx_strand_id
1 'polypeptide(L)'
;MPSKPESKSHNNTQHYVHWFRHSAPYINAHRDKTFVLMFGGEAVRHPNFEHIIHDIALLHSLGIRLILVHGARPQINQNLKEKGIETPFYDNSRITTRESLSCVMSAVGSIR
;
A
#
# COMPACT_ATOMS: atom_id res chain seq x y z
N MET A 1 18.91 52.25 -0.54
CA MET A 1 19.52 50.89 -0.56
C MET A 1 18.44 49.90 -0.16
N PRO A 2 18.05 48.94 -1.02
CA PRO A 2 17.02 47.97 -0.67
C PRO A 2 17.57 46.93 0.30
N SER A 3 16.86 46.73 1.41
CA SER A 3 17.13 45.74 2.45
C SER A 3 16.83 44.32 1.95
N LYS A 4 17.78 43.41 2.21
CA LYS A 4 17.76 41.99 1.86
C LYS A 4 16.68 41.24 2.67
N PRO A 5 15.88 40.35 2.08
CA PRO A 5 14.94 39.53 2.85
C PRO A 5 15.62 38.24 3.32
N GLU A 6 16.33 38.28 4.44
CA GLU A 6 16.81 37.08 5.14
C GLU A 6 16.03 36.91 6.46
N SER A 7 15.16 35.88 6.57
CA SER A 7 14.76 35.24 7.86
C SER A 7 13.51 34.32 7.81
N LYS A 8 13.24 33.57 6.73
CA LYS A 8 12.14 32.55 6.75
C LYS A 8 12.59 31.08 6.74
N SER A 9 13.88 30.80 6.53
CA SER A 9 14.39 29.42 6.35
C SER A 9 14.76 28.71 7.66
N HIS A 10 15.33 29.41 8.65
CA HIS A 10 15.91 28.79 9.86
C HIS A 10 14.89 28.11 10.80
N ASN A 11 13.65 28.59 10.83
CA ASN A 11 12.64 28.11 11.79
C ASN A 11 12.06 26.74 11.39
N ASN A 12 11.99 26.47 10.08
CA ASN A 12 11.39 25.24 9.57
C ASN A 12 12.29 24.03 9.80
N THR A 13 13.60 24.17 9.58
CA THR A 13 14.58 23.10 9.78
C THR A 13 14.65 22.62 11.23
N GLN A 14 14.62 23.56 12.20
CA GLN A 14 14.60 23.21 13.62
C GLN A 14 13.34 22.42 13.99
N HIS A 15 12.19 22.79 13.41
CA HIS A 15 10.93 22.09 13.61
C HIS A 15 10.95 20.67 12.99
N TYR A 16 11.50 20.50 11.79
CA TYR A 16 11.65 19.18 11.16
C TYR A 16 12.59 18.26 11.95
N VAL A 17 13.74 18.77 12.41
CA VAL A 17 14.68 18.00 13.24
C VAL A 17 14.02 17.59 14.56
N HIS A 18 13.26 18.49 15.18
CA HIS A 18 12.55 18.20 16.41
C HIS A 18 11.51 17.08 16.20
N TRP A 19 10.67 17.20 15.17
CA TRP A 19 9.67 16.19 14.83
C TRP A 19 10.31 14.81 14.54
N PHE A 20 11.39 14.78 13.75
CA PHE A 20 12.08 13.54 13.43
C PHE A 20 12.64 12.85 14.68
N ARG A 21 13.20 13.62 15.63
CA ARG A 21 13.70 13.08 16.91
C ARG A 21 12.57 12.48 17.76
N HIS A 22 11.35 13.01 17.68
CA HIS A 22 10.18 12.42 18.35
C HIS A 22 9.71 11.11 17.70
N SER A 23 9.95 10.93 16.41
CA SER A 23 9.63 9.68 15.71
C SER A 23 10.71 8.60 15.90
N ALA A 24 11.95 8.96 16.21
CA ALA A 24 13.08 8.04 16.35
C ALA A 24 12.85 6.87 17.33
N PRO A 25 12.19 7.03 18.50
CA PRO A 25 11.87 5.90 19.38
C PRO A 25 11.00 4.83 18.71
N TYR A 26 10.01 5.24 17.92
CA TYR A 26 9.13 4.31 17.20
C TYR A 26 9.90 3.56 16.10
N ILE A 27 10.76 4.27 15.37
CA ILE A 27 11.64 3.66 14.36
C ILE A 27 12.52 2.58 15.00
N ASN A 28 13.16 2.92 16.12
CA ASN A 28 14.03 1.97 16.83
C ASN A 28 13.25 0.78 17.41
N ALA A 29 12.03 1.00 17.92
CA ALA A 29 11.19 -0.06 18.47
C ALA A 29 10.74 -1.09 17.41
N HIS A 30 10.57 -0.64 16.16
CA HIS A 30 10.06 -1.46 15.06
C HIS A 30 11.13 -1.91 14.06
N ARG A 31 12.36 -1.42 14.18
CA ARG A 31 13.51 -1.93 13.42
C ARG A 31 13.67 -3.43 13.65
N ASP A 32 13.96 -4.15 12.57
CA ASP A 32 14.07 -5.62 12.54
C ASP A 32 12.81 -6.34 13.02
N LYS A 33 11.65 -5.67 13.04
CA LYS A 33 10.35 -6.32 13.22
C LYS A 33 9.71 -6.59 11.88
N THR A 34 8.83 -7.58 11.86
CA THR A 34 8.07 -7.96 10.66
C THR A 34 6.68 -7.37 10.72
N PHE A 35 6.30 -6.59 9.73
CA PHE A 35 4.95 -6.04 9.59
C PHE A 35 4.24 -6.78 8.45
N VAL A 36 3.02 -7.22 8.71
CA VAL A 36 2.13 -7.79 7.69
C VAL A 36 1.12 -6.72 7.32
N LEU A 37 1.22 -6.20 6.09
CA LEU A 37 0.35 -5.15 5.57
C LEU A 37 -0.64 -5.78 4.61
N MET A 38 -1.91 -5.84 5.02
CA MET A 38 -3.01 -6.33 4.20
C MET A 38 -3.79 -5.15 3.61
N PHE A 39 -3.98 -5.15 2.30
CA PHE A 39 -4.83 -4.18 1.62
C PHE A 39 -5.73 -4.84 0.60
N GLY A 40 -6.95 -4.32 0.46
CA GLY A 40 -7.92 -4.82 -0.50
C GLY A 40 -7.46 -4.56 -1.95
N GLY A 41 -7.95 -5.36 -2.90
CA GLY A 41 -7.65 -5.15 -4.33
C GLY A 41 -8.16 -3.81 -4.88
N GLU A 42 -9.08 -3.15 -4.18
CA GLU A 42 -9.54 -1.80 -4.49
C GLU A 42 -8.45 -0.74 -4.22
N ALA A 43 -7.60 -0.96 -3.21
CA ALA A 43 -6.52 -0.02 -2.88
C ALA A 43 -5.53 0.11 -4.04
N VAL A 44 -5.28 -0.98 -4.78
CA VAL A 44 -4.40 -1.01 -5.95
C VAL A 44 -4.92 -0.11 -7.08
N ARG A 45 -6.24 0.12 -7.16
CA ARG A 45 -6.87 0.97 -8.18
C ARG A 45 -7.03 2.41 -7.74
N HIS A 46 -6.73 2.72 -6.48
CA HIS A 46 -6.92 4.06 -5.95
C HIS A 46 -5.82 5.00 -6.45
N PRO A 47 -6.13 6.25 -6.84
CA PRO A 47 -5.11 7.20 -7.33
C PRO A 47 -3.97 7.45 -6.33
N ASN A 48 -4.27 7.40 -5.03
CA ASN A 48 -3.30 7.56 -3.94
C ASN A 48 -2.42 6.31 -3.69
N PHE A 49 -2.58 5.23 -4.46
CA PHE A 49 -1.83 3.99 -4.21
C PHE A 49 -0.32 4.21 -4.33
N GLU A 50 0.13 5.05 -5.28
CA GLU A 50 1.54 5.39 -5.42
C GLU A 50 2.11 5.98 -4.13
N HIS A 51 1.42 6.92 -3.48
CA HIS A 51 1.86 7.50 -2.21
C HIS A 51 1.97 6.45 -1.10
N ILE A 52 1.03 5.51 -1.04
CA ILE A 52 1.09 4.40 -0.08
C ILE A 52 2.32 3.52 -0.35
N ILE A 53 2.66 3.25 -1.61
CA ILE A 53 3.88 2.50 -1.96
C ILE A 53 5.14 3.26 -1.52
N HIS A 54 5.18 4.59 -1.64
CA HIS A 54 6.31 5.39 -1.15
C HIS A 54 6.46 5.28 0.37
N ASP A 55 5.35 5.31 1.13
CA ASP A 55 5.38 5.14 2.58
C ASP A 55 5.83 3.73 2.99
N ILE A 56 5.39 2.69 2.26
CA ILE A 56 5.83 1.31 2.45
C ILE A 56 7.35 1.19 2.19
N ALA A 57 7.85 1.80 1.12
CA ALA A 57 9.29 1.82 0.82
C ALA A 57 10.09 2.55 1.90
N LEU A 58 9.54 3.64 2.46
CA LEU A 58 10.14 4.34 3.59
C LEU A 58 10.26 3.42 4.81
N LEU A 59 9.18 2.71 5.20
CA LEU A 59 9.22 1.75 6.31
C LEU A 59 10.31 0.68 6.11
N HIS A 60 10.45 0.16 4.89
CA HIS A 60 11.50 -0.79 4.55
C HIS A 60 12.90 -0.18 4.72
N SER A 61 13.13 1.03 4.23
CA SER A 61 14.41 1.74 4.38
C SER A 61 14.79 2.04 5.84
N LEU A 62 13.80 2.11 6.73
CA LEU A 62 14.00 2.29 8.18
C LEU A 62 14.38 0.99 8.90
N GLY A 63 14.42 -0.13 8.19
CA GLY A 63 14.82 -1.45 8.69
C GLY A 63 13.65 -2.33 9.14
N ILE A 64 12.41 -2.01 8.74
CA ILE A 64 11.25 -2.85 9.00
C ILE A 64 11.13 -3.91 7.90
N ARG A 65 10.97 -5.18 8.26
CA ARG A 65 10.70 -6.25 7.29
C ARG A 65 9.23 -6.26 6.94
N LEU A 66 8.89 -6.19 5.66
CA LEU A 66 7.51 -6.06 5.21
C LEU A 66 7.04 -7.34 4.52
N ILE A 67 5.84 -7.79 4.88
CA ILE A 67 5.07 -8.80 4.16
C ILE A 67 3.83 -8.08 3.63
N LEU A 68 3.71 -7.97 2.31
CA LEU A 68 2.56 -7.33 1.66
C LEU A 68 1.57 -8.40 1.22
N VAL A 69 0.31 -8.25 1.63
CA VAL A 69 -0.80 -9.12 1.24
C VAL A 69 -1.85 -8.26 0.55
N HIS A 70 -2.10 -8.52 -0.74
CA HIS A 70 -3.10 -7.77 -1.49
C HIS A 70 -4.30 -8.64 -1.83
N GLY A 71 -5.49 -8.06 -1.78
CA GLY A 71 -6.67 -8.65 -2.38
C GLY A 71 -6.64 -8.54 -3.91
N ALA A 72 -7.48 -9.34 -4.58
CA ALA A 72 -7.65 -9.29 -6.03
C ALA A 72 -9.12 -9.30 -6.47
N ARG A 73 -10.07 -9.06 -5.54
CA ARG A 73 -11.51 -9.17 -5.81
C ARG A 73 -11.96 -8.33 -7.04
N PRO A 74 -11.52 -7.07 -7.20
CA PRO A 74 -11.93 -6.25 -8.34
C PRO A 74 -11.40 -6.78 -9.67
N GLN A 75 -10.14 -7.21 -9.69
CA GLN A 75 -9.46 -7.77 -10.86
C GLN A 75 -10.10 -9.11 -11.26
N ILE A 76 -10.43 -9.96 -10.28
CA ILE A 76 -11.16 -11.21 -10.49
C ILE A 76 -12.55 -10.92 -11.08
N ASN A 77 -13.29 -9.96 -10.51
CA ASN A 77 -14.63 -9.59 -11.01
C ASN A 77 -14.58 -9.09 -12.46
N GLN A 78 -13.58 -8.28 -12.79
CA GLN A 78 -13.38 -7.80 -14.15
C GLN A 78 -13.16 -8.96 -15.13
N ASN A 79 -12.21 -9.86 -14.83
CA ASN A 79 -11.93 -11.02 -15.69
C ASN A 79 -13.14 -11.95 -15.85
N LEU A 80 -13.91 -12.15 -14.79
CA LEU A 80 -15.13 -12.97 -14.84
C LEU A 80 -16.21 -12.32 -15.71
N LYS A 81 -16.38 -11.00 -15.59
CA LYS A 81 -17.33 -10.24 -16.41
C LYS A 81 -16.95 -10.27 -17.89
N GLU A 82 -15.67 -10.11 -18.21
CA GLU A 82 -15.16 -10.18 -19.58
C GLU A 82 -15.39 -11.55 -20.24
N LYS A 83 -15.38 -12.63 -19.45
CA LYS A 83 -15.67 -13.99 -19.94
C LYS A 83 -17.13 -14.42 -19.77
N GLY A 84 -18.01 -13.55 -19.26
CA GLY A 84 -19.43 -13.87 -19.03
C GLY A 84 -19.67 -14.98 -18.00
N ILE A 85 -18.75 -15.16 -17.04
CA ILE A 85 -18.84 -16.21 -16.01
C ILE A 85 -19.44 -15.61 -14.74
N GLU A 86 -20.62 -16.08 -14.35
CA GLU A 86 -21.21 -15.74 -13.06
C GLU A 86 -20.72 -16.67 -11.96
N THR A 87 -20.37 -16.11 -10.80
CA THR A 87 -19.93 -16.88 -9.64
C THR A 87 -20.72 -16.45 -8.41
N PRO A 88 -21.46 -17.36 -7.74
CA PRO A 88 -22.19 -17.02 -6.53
C PRO A 88 -21.24 -16.78 -5.35
N PHE A 89 -21.76 -16.06 -4.36
CA PHE A 89 -21.12 -15.90 -3.05
C PHE A 89 -21.90 -16.68 -2.01
N TYR A 90 -21.18 -17.29 -1.07
CA TYR A 90 -21.75 -17.89 0.14
C TYR A 90 -20.89 -17.45 1.32
N ASP A 91 -21.54 -16.88 2.34
CA ASP A 91 -20.88 -16.37 3.55
C ASP A 91 -19.64 -15.50 3.29
N ASN A 92 -19.80 -14.46 2.45
CA ASN A 92 -18.74 -13.55 1.99
C ASN A 92 -17.57 -14.20 1.23
N SER A 93 -17.60 -15.51 1.00
CA SER A 93 -16.64 -16.25 0.19
C SER A 93 -17.17 -16.48 -1.22
N ARG A 94 -16.31 -16.33 -2.22
CA ARG A 94 -16.67 -16.62 -3.62
C ARG A 94 -16.63 -18.13 -3.83
N ILE A 95 -17.72 -18.70 -4.32
CA ILE A 95 -17.70 -20.08 -4.80
C ILE A 95 -16.90 -20.12 -6.10
N THR A 96 -15.74 -20.78 -6.06
CA THR A 96 -14.84 -20.90 -7.21
C THR A 96 -15.08 -22.25 -7.88
N THR A 97 -15.69 -22.20 -9.07
CA THR A 97 -15.90 -23.37 -9.94
C THR A 97 -14.65 -23.62 -10.79
N ARG A 98 -14.62 -24.75 -11.50
CA ARG A 98 -13.49 -25.12 -12.36
C ARG A 98 -13.28 -24.10 -13.49
N GLU A 99 -14.38 -23.56 -14.02
CA GLU A 99 -14.40 -22.57 -15.10
C GLU A 99 -13.85 -21.22 -14.63
N SER A 100 -14.21 -20.79 -13.41
CA SER A 100 -13.78 -19.51 -12.85
C SER A 100 -12.37 -19.51 -12.30
N LEU A 101 -11.80 -20.68 -11.94
CA LEU A 101 -10.45 -20.80 -11.41
C LEU A 101 -9.38 -20.21 -12.35
N SER A 102 -9.51 -20.43 -13.66
CA SER A 102 -8.58 -19.89 -14.65
C SER A 102 -8.56 -18.35 -14.63
N CYS A 103 -9.72 -17.72 -14.50
CA CYS A 103 -9.87 -16.27 -14.39
C CYS A 103 -9.27 -15.73 -13.10
N VAL A 104 -9.47 -16.45 -11.99
CA VAL A 104 -8.92 -16.09 -10.68
C VAL A 104 -7.39 -16.12 -10.71
N MET A 105 -6.79 -17.21 -11.19
CA MET A 105 -5.33 -17.32 -11.29
C MET A 105 -4.73 -16.26 -12.22
N SER A 106 -5.39 -15.99 -13.36
CA SER A 106 -4.96 -14.94 -14.27
C SER A 106 -5.01 -13.56 -13.62
N ALA A 107 -6.08 -13.24 -12.87
CA ALA A 107 -6.25 -11.96 -12.19
C ALA A 107 -5.20 -11.75 -11.09
N VAL A 108 -4.86 -12.81 -10.33
CA VAL A 108 -3.82 -12.74 -9.31
C VAL A 108 -2.43 -12.64 -9.96
N GLY A 109 -2.19 -13.40 -11.03
CA GLY A 109 -0.92 -13.39 -11.76
C GLY A 109 -0.60 -12.08 -12.46
N SER A 110 -1.62 -11.32 -12.87
CA SER A 110 -1.46 -9.99 -13.48
C SER A 110 -1.09 -8.89 -12.48
N ILE A 111 -1.16 -9.13 -11.17
CA ILE A 111 -0.87 -8.14 -10.11
C ILE A 111 0.59 -8.25 -9.61
N ARG A 112 1.51 -8.77 -10.43
CA ARG A 112 2.93 -8.89 -10.09
C ARG A 112 3.71 -7.62 -10.35
#